data_AF-A0A0F8ZRX6-F1
#
_entry.id   AF-A0A0F8ZRX6-F1
#
_cell.length_a   1.000
_cell.length_b   1.000
_cell.length_c   1.000
_cell.angle_alpha   90.00
_cell.angle_beta   90.00
_cell.angle_gamma   90.00
#
_symmetry.space_group_name_H-M   'P 1'
#
loop_
_entity.id
_entity.type
_entity.pdbx_description
1 polymer ?
#
loop_
_entity_poly.entity_id
_entity_poly.type
_entity_poly.pdbx_seq_one_letter_code
_entity_poly.pdbx_strand_id
1 'polypeptide(L)'
;PWGGKKTTIGNNPFIISVPHKPYPVLLDMAMSQFSYGKFEILREQGKMLPMDGGYNKDFELTNDPDQILESMMALPMGYWKGSGLAIMIDMLVAVLSGGMTTSEIGELEAEYGLSQLFIALDTEQLSNVGLADRIIQSIIDSVNNTNPIESGGNVFHPGEQTYLRRLENEKLGIPVNPDKWKHTESSIVPMEFGGRRFYVYCGNGGVAGVSAEDGNILWQNTEWKMGLHFVTLAIKPATLKNGMNCWNL
;
A
#
# COMPACT_ATOMS: atom_id res chain seq x y z
N PRO A 1 17.05 6.90 -5.12
CA PRO A 1 17.34 5.75 -6.00
C PRO A 1 18.43 4.88 -5.36
N TRP A 2 18.50 3.60 -5.71
CA TRP A 2 19.55 2.71 -5.21
C TRP A 2 20.94 3.26 -5.54
N GLY A 3 21.82 3.33 -4.55
CA GLY A 3 23.17 3.90 -4.68
C GLY A 3 23.25 5.44 -4.67
N GLY A 4 22.11 6.14 -4.60
CA GLY A 4 22.06 7.60 -4.52
C GLY A 4 21.84 8.11 -3.09
N LYS A 5 22.41 9.28 -2.78
CA LYS A 5 22.26 9.98 -1.49
C LYS A 5 21.15 11.03 -1.47
N LYS A 6 20.45 11.23 -2.60
CA LYS A 6 19.33 12.17 -2.75
C LYS A 6 18.07 11.39 -3.11
N THR A 7 16.95 11.74 -2.50
CA THR A 7 15.62 11.26 -2.88
C THR A 7 15.20 11.90 -4.21
N THR A 8 15.18 11.11 -5.28
CA THR A 8 14.84 11.58 -6.64
C THR A 8 13.84 10.65 -7.36
N ILE A 9 13.35 9.62 -6.66
CA ILE A 9 12.37 8.68 -7.20
C ILE A 9 11.23 8.58 -6.19
N GLY A 10 10.02 8.42 -6.69
CA GLY A 10 8.81 8.29 -5.87
C GLY A 10 8.58 6.86 -5.41
N ASN A 11 7.58 6.69 -4.55
CA ASN A 11 7.11 5.37 -4.13
C ASN A 11 6.36 4.61 -5.24
N ASN A 12 5.92 5.31 -6.29
CA ASN A 12 5.41 4.81 -7.57
C ASN A 12 4.73 3.44 -7.49
N PRO A 13 3.60 3.31 -6.75
CA PRO A 13 3.01 2.02 -6.44
C PRO A 13 2.60 1.27 -7.71
N PHE A 14 2.67 -0.06 -7.64
CA PHE A 14 2.29 -0.95 -8.73
C PHE A 14 1.16 -1.86 -8.29
N ILE A 15 0.09 -1.85 -9.08
CA ILE A 15 -1.12 -2.61 -8.81
C ILE A 15 -1.38 -3.54 -9.99
N ILE A 16 -1.65 -4.81 -9.70
CA ILE A 16 -2.13 -5.78 -10.67
C ILE A 16 -3.27 -6.58 -10.06
N SER A 17 -4.35 -6.72 -10.83
CA SER A 17 -5.52 -7.50 -10.44
C SER A 17 -5.94 -8.47 -11.52
N VAL A 18 -6.31 -9.67 -11.10
CA VAL A 18 -6.84 -10.72 -11.98
C VAL A 18 -8.25 -11.08 -11.50
N PRO A 19 -9.26 -11.08 -12.40
CA PRO A 19 -10.63 -11.38 -12.01
C PRO A 19 -10.75 -12.81 -11.50
N HIS A 20 -11.31 -12.96 -10.31
CA HIS A 20 -11.57 -14.24 -9.65
C HIS A 20 -12.78 -14.09 -8.72
N LYS A 21 -13.44 -15.20 -8.37
CA LYS A 21 -14.58 -15.24 -7.45
C LYS A 21 -14.21 -16.09 -6.22
N PRO A 22 -14.59 -15.67 -5.00
CA PRO A 22 -15.52 -14.58 -4.68
C PRO A 22 -14.89 -13.17 -4.66
N TYR A 23 -13.57 -13.07 -4.76
CA TYR A 23 -12.82 -11.81 -4.80
C TYR A 23 -11.68 -11.90 -5.82
N PRO A 24 -11.20 -10.78 -6.37
CA PRO A 24 -10.09 -10.79 -7.32
C PRO A 24 -8.76 -11.11 -6.62
N VAL A 25 -7.84 -11.76 -7.33
CA VAL A 25 -6.44 -11.80 -6.90
C VAL A 25 -5.87 -10.41 -7.13
N LEU A 26 -5.37 -9.76 -6.07
CA LEU A 26 -4.97 -8.35 -6.10
C LEU A 26 -3.63 -8.18 -5.40
N LEU A 27 -2.65 -7.71 -6.16
CA LEU A 27 -1.41 -7.16 -5.61
C LEU A 27 -1.50 -5.64 -5.67
N ASP A 28 -1.34 -5.02 -4.51
CA ASP A 28 -1.20 -3.58 -4.34
C ASP A 28 0.05 -3.34 -3.49
N MET A 29 1.11 -2.80 -4.10
CA MET A 29 2.40 -2.66 -3.44
C MET A 29 3.06 -1.31 -3.70
N ALA A 30 3.62 -0.76 -2.62
CA ALA A 30 4.61 0.31 -2.65
C ALA A 30 5.93 -0.17 -3.25
N MET A 31 6.75 0.74 -3.81
CA MET A 31 8.11 0.44 -4.24
C MET A 31 9.12 0.49 -3.09
N SER A 32 8.73 1.03 -1.94
CA SER A 32 9.50 0.94 -0.70
C SER A 32 9.28 -0.40 0.01
N GLN A 33 10.30 -0.87 0.73
CA GLN A 33 10.27 -2.11 1.50
C GLN A 33 9.20 -2.08 2.61
N PHE A 34 8.94 -0.89 3.15
CA PHE A 34 7.87 -0.59 4.09
C PHE A 34 7.25 0.76 3.73
N SER A 35 5.97 0.96 4.06
CA SER A 35 5.30 2.24 3.85
C SER A 35 5.66 3.25 4.95
N TYR A 36 5.59 4.54 4.63
CA TYR A 36 5.77 5.60 5.63
C TYR A 36 4.78 5.48 6.80
N GLY A 37 3.52 5.14 6.53
CA GLY A 37 2.56 4.86 7.59
C GLY A 37 2.97 3.71 8.51
N LYS A 38 3.73 2.72 8.01
CA LYS A 38 4.26 1.64 8.86
C LYS A 38 5.39 2.12 9.77
N PHE A 39 6.26 3.01 9.29
CA PHE A 39 7.30 3.63 10.13
C PHE A 39 6.68 4.43 11.27
N GLU A 40 5.69 5.26 10.95
CA GLU A 40 4.99 6.12 11.90
C GLU A 40 4.34 5.30 13.04
N ILE A 41 3.61 4.25 12.67
CA ILE A 41 3.01 3.29 13.61
C ILE A 41 4.03 2.66 14.55
N LEU A 42 5.19 2.25 14.01
CA LEU A 42 6.22 1.59 14.80
C LEU A 42 6.98 2.57 15.70
N ARG A 43 7.24 3.80 15.22
CA ARG A 43 7.79 4.89 16.03
C ARG A 43 6.95 5.13 17.27
N GLU A 44 5.64 5.29 17.10
CA GLU A 44 4.75 5.63 18.22
C GLU A 44 4.63 4.51 19.26
N GLN A 45 4.93 3.28 18.84
CA GLN A 45 5.00 2.13 19.73
C GLN A 45 6.38 1.93 20.35
N GLY A 46 7.38 2.73 19.96
CA GLY A 46 8.78 2.51 20.32
C GLY A 46 9.31 1.16 19.85
N LYS A 47 8.87 0.68 18.69
CA LYS A 47 9.28 -0.62 18.12
C LYS A 47 10.16 -0.43 16.88
N MET A 48 11.16 -1.30 16.75
CA MET A 48 12.01 -1.37 15.55
C MET A 48 11.33 -2.16 14.42
N LEU A 49 11.79 -1.95 13.19
CA LEU A 49 11.44 -2.79 12.05
C LEU A 49 12.09 -4.17 12.18
N PRO A 50 11.45 -5.23 11.64
CA PRO A 50 12.00 -6.59 11.68
C PRO A 50 13.25 -6.77 10.81
N MET A 51 13.52 -5.83 9.91
CA MET A 51 14.67 -5.80 8.99
C MET A 51 14.93 -4.35 8.57
N ASP A 52 16.02 -4.10 7.86
CA ASP A 52 16.35 -2.78 7.35
C ASP A 52 15.21 -2.20 6.52
N GLY A 53 14.80 -0.97 6.85
CA GLY A 53 13.71 -0.27 6.17
C GLY A 53 14.14 0.99 5.44
N GLY A 54 15.37 1.45 5.66
CA GLY A 54 15.87 2.67 5.05
C GLY A 54 17.29 2.99 5.46
N TYR A 55 17.66 4.25 5.28
CA TYR A 55 18.96 4.79 5.64
C TYR A 55 18.81 5.87 6.70
N ASN A 56 19.82 6.04 7.54
CA ASN A 56 19.93 7.20 8.43
C ASN A 56 20.59 8.40 7.72
N LYS A 57 20.82 9.51 8.44
CA LYS A 57 21.48 10.72 7.90
C LYS A 57 22.94 10.51 7.50
N ASP A 58 23.59 9.46 8.03
CA ASP A 58 24.96 9.07 7.68
C ASP A 58 25.02 8.11 6.48
N PHE A 59 23.87 7.81 5.86
CA PHE A 59 23.68 6.90 4.73
C PHE A 59 23.99 5.43 5.07
N GLU A 60 23.83 5.05 6.32
CA GLU A 60 23.93 3.67 6.80
C GLU A 60 22.54 3.03 6.84
N LEU A 61 22.46 1.73 6.50
CA LEU A 61 21.21 0.99 6.61
C LEU A 61 20.75 0.93 8.07
N THR A 62 19.45 1.07 8.27
CA THR A 62 18.85 1.04 9.60
C THR A 62 17.46 0.41 9.57
N ASN A 63 17.07 -0.19 10.70
CA ASN A 63 15.74 -0.70 11.00
C ASN A 63 15.00 0.18 12.02
N ASP A 64 15.57 1.34 12.36
CA ASP A 64 14.96 2.32 13.26
C ASP A 64 14.01 3.24 12.47
N PRO A 65 12.69 3.20 12.73
CA PRO A 65 11.72 4.03 12.02
C PRO A 65 11.97 5.53 12.22
N ASP A 66 12.51 5.97 13.37
CA ASP A 66 12.79 7.38 13.62
C ASP A 66 13.87 7.90 12.69
N GLN A 67 14.98 7.17 12.58
CA GLN A 67 16.10 7.54 11.71
C GLN A 67 15.69 7.59 10.24
N ILE A 68 14.79 6.71 9.81
CA ILE A 68 14.29 6.64 8.42
C ILE A 68 13.34 7.80 8.14
N LEU A 69 12.44 8.13 9.08
CA LEU A 69 11.54 9.27 8.95
C LEU A 69 12.32 10.59 8.95
N GLU A 70 13.40 10.70 9.71
CA GLU A 70 14.28 11.87 9.69
C GLU A 70 15.07 12.05 8.40
N SER A 71 15.52 10.95 7.78
CA SER A 71 16.30 11.00 6.53
C SER A 71 15.40 11.07 5.30
N MET A 72 14.15 10.62 5.40
CA MET A 72 13.23 10.37 4.29
C MET A 72 13.78 9.38 3.24
N MET A 73 14.73 8.53 3.65
CA MET A 73 15.41 7.59 2.75
C MET A 73 14.93 6.16 2.98
N ALA A 74 13.64 5.91 2.66
CA ALA A 74 13.09 4.56 2.66
C ALA A 74 13.84 3.63 1.69
N LEU A 75 14.10 2.40 2.11
CA LEU A 75 14.78 1.38 1.32
C LEU A 75 13.84 0.90 0.21
N PRO A 76 14.25 0.89 -1.06
CA PRO A 76 13.44 0.29 -2.11
C PRO A 76 13.30 -1.23 -1.93
N MET A 77 12.12 -1.78 -2.19
CA MET A 77 11.86 -3.21 -2.15
C MET A 77 12.84 -3.94 -3.07
N GLY A 78 13.56 -4.94 -2.54
CA GLY A 78 14.53 -5.69 -3.34
C GLY A 78 15.67 -4.81 -3.89
N TYR A 79 16.04 -3.74 -3.18
CA TYR A 79 17.20 -2.90 -3.44
C TYR A 79 17.17 -2.26 -4.85
N TRP A 80 18.13 -2.58 -5.72
CA TRP A 80 18.17 -2.05 -7.09
C TRP A 80 16.96 -2.45 -7.94
N LYS A 81 16.25 -3.53 -7.59
CA LYS A 81 15.08 -3.99 -8.36
C LYS A 81 13.89 -3.05 -8.18
N GLY A 82 13.49 -2.75 -6.95
CA GLY A 82 12.41 -1.80 -6.67
C GLY A 82 12.78 -0.39 -7.13
N SER A 83 14.03 0.03 -6.92
CA SER A 83 14.50 1.32 -7.45
C SER A 83 14.40 1.39 -8.97
N GLY A 84 14.80 0.33 -9.70
CA GLY A 84 14.73 0.29 -11.15
C GLY A 84 13.28 0.28 -11.65
N LEU A 85 12.40 -0.48 -11.00
CA LEU A 85 10.99 -0.55 -11.34
C LEU A 85 10.28 0.80 -11.13
N ALA A 86 10.56 1.50 -10.02
CA ALA A 86 10.01 2.83 -9.75
C ALA A 86 10.40 3.85 -10.83
N ILE A 87 11.65 3.81 -11.30
CA ILE A 87 12.14 4.67 -12.39
C ILE A 87 11.43 4.36 -13.71
N MET A 88 11.28 3.07 -14.04
CA MET A 88 10.60 2.66 -15.27
C MET A 88 9.13 3.06 -15.27
N ILE A 89 8.45 2.96 -14.13
CA ILE A 89 7.07 3.41 -13.97
C ILE A 89 6.98 4.92 -14.15
N ASP A 90 7.83 5.70 -13.47
CA ASP A 90 7.84 7.17 -13.61
C ASP A 90 8.01 7.59 -15.07
N MET A 91 9.01 7.01 -15.75
CA MET A 91 9.30 7.29 -17.15
C MET A 91 8.13 6.90 -18.06
N LEU A 92 7.58 5.69 -17.91
CA LEU A 92 6.48 5.22 -18.74
C LEU A 92 5.24 6.10 -18.58
N VAL A 93 4.87 6.41 -17.34
CA VAL A 93 3.65 7.14 -17.03
C VAL A 93 3.77 8.62 -17.42
N ALA A 94 4.91 9.26 -17.16
CA ALA A 94 5.16 10.64 -17.60
C ALA A 94 5.16 10.77 -19.13
N VAL A 95 5.83 9.85 -19.86
CA VAL A 95 5.86 9.86 -21.33
C VAL A 95 4.46 9.65 -21.93
N LEU A 96 3.69 8.70 -21.42
CA LEU A 96 2.36 8.40 -21.96
C LEU A 96 1.32 9.49 -21.66
N SER A 97 1.44 10.14 -20.51
CA SER A 97 0.53 11.22 -20.11
C SER A 97 0.95 12.59 -20.64
N GLY A 98 2.23 12.78 -20.98
CA GLY A 98 2.80 14.11 -21.18
C GLY A 98 2.81 14.95 -19.90
N GLY A 99 2.68 14.30 -18.73
CA GLY A 99 2.65 14.92 -17.41
C GLY A 99 4.03 15.07 -16.78
N MET A 100 4.05 15.49 -15.51
CA MET A 100 5.29 15.69 -14.74
C MET A 100 5.92 14.36 -14.31
N THR A 101 7.24 14.35 -14.25
CA THR A 101 8.06 13.29 -13.63
C THR A 101 8.12 13.45 -12.11
N THR A 102 8.51 12.40 -11.40
CA THR A 102 8.70 12.47 -9.94
C THR A 102 9.73 13.55 -9.56
N SER A 103 10.78 13.74 -10.38
CA SER A 103 11.78 14.77 -10.10
C SER A 103 11.21 16.18 -10.15
N GLU A 104 10.34 16.48 -11.13
CA GLU A 104 9.67 17.78 -11.25
C GLU A 104 8.66 18.00 -10.12
N ILE A 105 7.89 16.97 -9.78
CA ILE A 105 6.95 17.01 -8.65
C ILE A 105 7.70 17.28 -7.34
N GLY A 106 8.89 16.69 -7.16
CA GLY A 106 9.73 16.89 -5.98
C GLY A 106 10.28 18.31 -5.81
N GLU A 107 10.15 19.18 -6.81
CA GLU A 107 10.51 20.61 -6.73
C GLU A 107 9.33 21.50 -6.31
N LEU A 108 8.11 20.95 -6.28
CA LEU A 108 6.90 21.67 -5.87
C LEU A 108 6.78 21.71 -4.34
N GLU A 109 6.08 22.72 -3.82
CA GLU A 109 5.80 22.84 -2.38
C GLU A 109 4.88 21.74 -1.84
N ALA A 110 4.09 21.13 -2.73
CA ALA A 110 3.15 20.07 -2.42
C ALA A 110 3.06 19.08 -3.57
N GLU A 111 2.66 17.85 -3.26
CA GLU A 111 2.47 16.81 -4.24
C GLU A 111 1.13 17.00 -4.97
N TYR A 112 1.17 17.45 -6.23
CA TYR A 112 0.01 17.57 -7.12
C TYR A 112 0.43 17.43 -8.59
N GLY A 113 -0.57 17.29 -9.48
CA GLY A 113 -0.30 17.11 -10.92
C GLY A 113 0.37 15.78 -11.24
N LEU A 114 0.08 14.75 -10.43
CA LEU A 114 0.62 13.41 -10.58
C LEU A 114 0.17 12.76 -11.88
N SER A 115 1.10 12.06 -12.51
CA SER A 115 0.82 11.22 -13.68
C SER A 115 0.40 9.82 -13.23
N GLN A 116 -0.70 9.28 -13.79
CA GLN A 116 -1.24 7.97 -13.45
C GLN A 116 -1.56 7.16 -14.71
N LEU A 117 -1.38 5.83 -14.66
CA LEU A 117 -1.68 4.93 -15.76
C LEU A 117 -2.60 3.80 -15.31
N PHE A 118 -3.68 3.60 -16.07
CA PHE A 118 -4.62 2.52 -15.88
C PHE A 118 -4.64 1.65 -17.14
N ILE A 119 -4.47 0.34 -16.96
CA ILE A 119 -4.51 -0.65 -18.05
C ILE A 119 -5.59 -1.67 -17.73
N ALA A 120 -6.48 -1.92 -18.69
CA ALA A 120 -7.48 -2.97 -18.63
C ALA A 120 -7.32 -3.90 -19.84
N LEU A 121 -7.23 -5.20 -19.58
CA LEU A 121 -7.09 -6.23 -20.61
C LEU A 121 -8.31 -7.14 -20.58
N ASP A 122 -8.96 -7.32 -21.72
CA ASP A 122 -10.13 -8.19 -21.84
C ASP A 122 -9.68 -9.65 -22.00
N THR A 123 -9.79 -10.43 -20.93
CA THR A 123 -9.37 -11.83 -20.91
C THR A 123 -10.30 -12.75 -21.71
N GLU A 124 -11.55 -12.35 -21.98
CA GLU A 124 -12.49 -13.11 -22.81
C GLU A 124 -12.04 -13.14 -24.28
N GLN A 125 -11.36 -12.07 -24.73
CA GLN A 125 -10.80 -11.99 -26.08
C GLN A 125 -9.43 -12.67 -26.20
N LEU A 126 -8.73 -12.87 -25.08
CA LEU A 126 -7.37 -13.40 -25.04
C LEU A 126 -7.32 -14.90 -24.75
N SER A 127 -8.40 -15.49 -24.24
CA SER A 127 -8.43 -16.88 -23.82
C SER A 127 -9.79 -17.53 -24.06
N ASN A 128 -9.81 -18.85 -24.32
CA ASN A 128 -11.06 -19.59 -24.38
C ASN A 128 -11.83 -19.47 -23.06
N VAL A 129 -13.15 -19.31 -23.13
CA VAL A 129 -14.05 -19.26 -21.98
C VAL A 129 -13.74 -20.41 -21.01
N GLY A 130 -13.43 -20.08 -19.74
CA GLY A 130 -13.10 -21.05 -18.68
C GLY A 130 -11.65 -21.56 -18.66
N LEU A 131 -10.78 -21.18 -19.60
CA LEU A 131 -9.34 -21.44 -19.48
C LEU A 131 -8.69 -20.54 -18.43
N ALA A 132 -9.01 -19.24 -18.45
CA ALA A 132 -8.50 -18.27 -17.49
C ALA A 132 -8.80 -18.69 -16.04
N ASP A 133 -10.06 -19.01 -15.74
CA ASP A 133 -10.48 -19.44 -14.40
C ASP A 133 -9.71 -20.68 -13.92
N ARG A 134 -9.50 -21.66 -14.80
CA ARG A 134 -8.72 -22.87 -14.47
C ARG A 134 -7.26 -22.55 -14.17
N ILE A 135 -6.63 -21.67 -14.95
CA ILE A 135 -5.24 -21.26 -14.72
C ILE A 135 -5.14 -20.53 -13.38
N ILE A 136 -6.05 -19.59 -13.12
CA ILE A 136 -6.08 -18.82 -11.88
C ILE A 136 -6.26 -19.75 -10.68
N GLN A 137 -7.26 -20.65 -10.73
CA GLN A 137 -7.52 -21.60 -9.65
C GLN A 137 -6.31 -22.50 -9.40
N SER A 138 -5.67 -23.01 -10.46
CA SER A 138 -4.48 -23.84 -10.32
C SER A 138 -3.31 -23.11 -9.63
N ILE A 139 -3.15 -21.81 -9.86
CA ILE A 139 -2.12 -21.00 -9.19
C ILE A 139 -2.50 -20.80 -7.72
N ILE A 140 -3.75 -20.44 -7.42
CA ILE A 140 -4.26 -20.26 -6.06
C ILE A 140 -4.09 -21.56 -5.26
N ASP A 141 -4.53 -22.69 -5.80
CA ASP A 141 -4.43 -24.00 -5.15
C ASP A 141 -2.97 -24.37 -4.87
N SER A 142 -2.06 -24.07 -5.81
CA SER A 142 -0.63 -24.33 -5.62
C SER A 142 -0.04 -23.53 -4.46
N VAL A 143 -0.40 -22.25 -4.34
CA VAL A 143 0.04 -21.39 -3.24
C VAL A 143 -0.58 -21.82 -1.92
N ASN A 144 -1.91 -21.98 -1.87
CA ASN A 144 -2.64 -22.23 -0.62
C ASN A 144 -2.40 -23.65 -0.06
N ASN A 145 -2.01 -24.63 -0.88
CA ASN A 145 -1.62 -25.97 -0.43
C ASN A 145 -0.15 -26.07 0.00
N THR A 146 0.60 -24.96 -0.03
CA THR A 146 2.00 -24.96 0.43
C THR A 146 2.05 -25.02 1.96
N ASN A 147 2.84 -25.95 2.49
CA ASN A 147 3.07 -26.02 3.94
C ASN A 147 3.79 -24.75 4.42
N PRO A 148 3.30 -24.09 5.49
CA PRO A 148 3.96 -22.93 6.06
C PRO A 148 5.33 -23.32 6.64
N ILE A 149 6.28 -22.38 6.62
CA ILE A 149 7.60 -22.57 7.25
C ILE A 149 7.45 -22.71 8.77
N GLU A 150 6.59 -21.89 9.37
CA GLU A 150 6.29 -21.94 10.80
C GLU A 150 5.10 -22.84 11.07
N SER A 151 5.22 -23.71 12.08
CA SER A 151 4.14 -24.61 12.47
C SER A 151 2.91 -23.81 12.91
N GLY A 152 1.75 -24.09 12.30
CA GLY A 152 0.51 -23.32 12.53
C GLY A 152 0.40 -22.01 11.75
N GLY A 153 1.37 -21.68 10.90
CA GLY A 153 1.31 -20.53 10.00
C GLY A 153 0.31 -20.73 8.85
N ASN A 154 0.10 -19.67 8.06
CA ASN A 154 -0.73 -19.70 6.86
C ASN A 154 0.04 -19.10 5.68
N VAL A 155 -0.14 -19.67 4.49
CA VAL A 155 0.36 -19.11 3.22
C VAL A 155 -0.84 -18.49 2.51
N PHE A 156 -0.66 -17.25 2.03
CA PHE A 156 -1.73 -16.49 1.38
C PHE A 156 -1.32 -16.09 -0.02
N HIS A 157 -2.27 -16.11 -0.95
CA HIS A 157 -2.09 -15.45 -2.24
C HIS A 157 -2.45 -13.94 -2.14
N PRO A 158 -2.01 -13.11 -3.10
CA PRO A 158 -2.28 -11.67 -3.07
C PRO A 158 -3.78 -11.35 -3.02
N GLY A 159 -4.17 -10.53 -2.04
CA GLY A 159 -5.56 -10.08 -1.82
C GLY A 159 -6.37 -10.92 -0.83
N GLU A 160 -5.93 -12.15 -0.51
CA GLU A 160 -6.67 -13.05 0.39
C GLU A 160 -6.84 -12.47 1.79
N GLN A 161 -5.76 -11.94 2.39
CA GLN A 161 -5.83 -11.32 3.72
C GLN A 161 -6.77 -10.12 3.77
N THR A 162 -6.79 -9.31 2.71
CA THR A 162 -7.71 -8.16 2.60
C THR A 162 -9.16 -8.62 2.52
N TYR A 163 -9.43 -9.69 1.78
CA TYR A 163 -10.77 -10.28 1.70
C TYR A 163 -11.21 -10.88 3.05
N LEU A 164 -10.35 -11.64 3.73
CA LEU A 164 -10.64 -12.20 5.05
C LEU A 164 -10.95 -11.11 6.07
N ARG A 165 -10.17 -10.02 6.07
CA ARG A 165 -10.41 -8.86 6.94
C ARG A 165 -11.71 -8.15 6.61
N ARG A 166 -12.09 -8.06 5.33
CA ARG A 166 -13.40 -7.54 4.92
C ARG A 166 -14.53 -8.40 5.50
N LEU A 167 -14.45 -9.73 5.39
CA LEU A 167 -15.46 -10.64 5.94
C LEU A 167 -15.57 -10.54 7.47
N GLU A 168 -14.45 -10.35 8.16
CA GLU A 168 -14.40 -10.09 9.60
C GLU A 168 -15.11 -8.77 9.94
N ASN A 169 -14.76 -7.68 9.26
CA ASN A 169 -15.37 -6.36 9.47
C ASN A 169 -16.87 -6.32 9.12
N GLU A 170 -17.31 -7.07 8.11
CA GLU A 170 -18.74 -7.19 7.77
C GLU A 170 -19.54 -7.89 8.89
N LYS A 171 -18.90 -8.78 9.66
CA LYS A 171 -19.52 -9.50 10.79
C LYS A 171 -19.43 -8.75 12.10
N LEU A 172 -18.26 -8.17 12.40
CA LEU A 172 -17.93 -7.58 13.70
C LEU A 172 -18.09 -6.05 13.72
N GLY A 173 -18.34 -5.44 12.57
CA GLY A 173 -18.27 -4.00 12.37
C GLY A 173 -16.87 -3.57 11.93
N ILE A 174 -16.80 -2.45 11.22
CA ILE A 174 -15.51 -1.84 10.91
C ILE A 174 -14.98 -1.27 12.23
N PRO A 175 -13.76 -1.62 12.65
CA PRO A 175 -13.13 -0.96 13.77
C PRO A 175 -12.90 0.51 13.34
N VAL A 176 -13.71 1.45 13.87
CA VAL A 176 -13.64 2.87 13.55
C VAL A 176 -12.82 3.57 14.63
N ASN A 177 -11.98 4.52 14.22
CA ASN A 177 -11.25 5.38 15.14
C ASN A 177 -12.25 6.12 16.05
N PRO A 178 -12.20 5.94 17.38
CA PRO A 178 -13.16 6.53 18.32
C PRO A 178 -13.16 8.07 18.31
N ASP A 179 -12.08 8.73 17.87
CA ASP A 179 -11.94 10.19 17.94
C ASP A 179 -12.36 10.96 16.67
N LYS A 180 -13.04 10.32 15.71
CA LYS A 180 -13.53 10.94 14.46
C LYS A 180 -12.46 11.70 13.66
N TRP A 181 -11.19 11.35 13.81
CA TRP A 181 -10.14 11.96 13.00
C TRP A 181 -10.39 11.63 11.53
N LYS A 182 -10.22 12.63 10.65
CA LYS A 182 -10.29 12.41 9.21
C LYS A 182 -9.23 11.36 8.86
N HIS A 183 -9.70 10.18 8.42
CA HIS A 183 -8.86 9.10 7.96
C HIS A 183 -7.94 9.62 6.87
N THR A 184 -6.64 9.62 7.15
CA THR A 184 -5.62 9.55 6.11
C THR A 184 -5.54 8.09 5.72
N GLU A 185 -5.15 7.75 4.48
CA GLU A 185 -5.18 6.39 3.90
C GLU A 185 -4.32 5.32 4.62
N SER A 186 -3.91 5.60 5.85
CA SER A 186 -3.23 4.67 6.72
C SER A 186 -4.13 3.46 7.06
N SER A 187 -3.58 2.29 6.76
CA SER A 187 -4.17 1.01 7.11
C SER A 187 -4.28 0.88 8.62
N ILE A 188 -5.45 0.46 9.12
CA ILE A 188 -5.60 0.02 10.51
C ILE A 188 -4.67 -1.18 10.70
N VAL A 189 -3.74 -1.10 11.66
CA VAL A 189 -2.78 -2.18 11.93
C VAL A 189 -3.19 -2.94 13.18
N PRO A 190 -3.52 -4.25 13.08
CA PRO A 190 -3.75 -5.09 14.26
C PRO A 190 -2.42 -5.36 14.98
N MET A 191 -2.45 -5.31 16.32
CA MET A 191 -1.30 -5.46 17.21
C MET A 191 -1.65 -6.29 18.44
N GLU A 192 -0.63 -6.88 19.06
CA GLU A 192 -0.75 -7.59 20.34
C GLU A 192 0.38 -7.15 21.28
N PHE A 193 0.05 -6.85 22.54
CA PHE A 193 1.00 -6.52 23.59
C PHE A 193 0.48 -7.01 24.94
N GLY A 194 1.30 -7.77 25.67
CA GLY A 194 0.92 -8.30 26.99
C GLY A 194 -0.31 -9.22 26.98
N GLY A 195 -0.52 -9.98 25.90
CA GLY A 195 -1.69 -10.87 25.74
C GLY A 195 -3.00 -10.13 25.43
N ARG A 196 -2.95 -8.82 25.15
CA ARG A 196 -4.10 -8.03 24.73
C ARG A 196 -3.95 -7.59 23.28
N ARG A 197 -4.99 -7.84 22.48
CA ARG A 197 -5.06 -7.45 21.08
C ARG A 197 -5.67 -6.05 20.95
N PHE A 198 -5.08 -5.19 20.13
CA PHE A 198 -5.56 -3.84 19.87
C PHE A 198 -5.23 -3.42 18.44
N TYR A 199 -5.98 -2.44 17.93
CA TYR A 199 -5.80 -1.85 16.61
C TYR A 199 -5.13 -0.49 16.74
N VAL A 200 -4.18 -0.21 15.86
CA VAL A 200 -3.48 1.08 15.82
C VAL A 200 -4.03 1.88 14.66
N TYR A 201 -4.49 3.09 14.98
CA TYR A 201 -5.14 4.03 14.08
C TYR A 201 -4.26 5.23 13.85
N CYS A 202 -3.98 5.51 12.59
CA CYS A 202 -3.29 6.72 12.18
C CYS A 202 -4.25 7.68 11.49
N GLY A 203 -4.13 8.97 11.76
CA GLY A 203 -4.97 9.99 11.14
C GLY A 203 -4.37 11.39 11.20
N ASN A 204 -5.01 12.35 10.53
CA ASN A 204 -4.57 13.75 10.44
C ASN A 204 -4.82 14.55 11.74
N GLY A 205 -4.52 13.94 12.88
CA GLY A 205 -4.76 14.49 14.21
C GLY A 205 -4.11 13.69 15.33
N GLY A 206 -3.35 12.64 14.99
CA GLY A 206 -2.70 11.78 15.97
C GLY A 206 -2.70 10.30 15.63
N VAL A 207 -2.25 9.49 16.59
CA VAL A 207 -2.36 8.02 16.60
C VAL A 207 -2.97 7.52 17.88
N ALA A 208 -3.83 6.51 17.77
CA ALA A 208 -4.46 5.87 18.91
C ALA A 208 -4.38 4.33 18.84
N GLY A 209 -4.19 3.69 19.99
CA GLY A 209 -4.37 2.25 20.17
C GLY A 209 -5.73 1.95 20.77
N VAL A 210 -6.53 1.11 20.12
CA VAL A 210 -7.90 0.79 20.54
C VAL A 210 -8.04 -0.72 20.74
N SER A 211 -8.56 -1.11 21.90
CA SER A 211 -8.81 -2.50 22.26
C SER A 211 -9.63 -3.22 21.19
N ALA A 212 -9.16 -4.41 20.79
CA ALA A 212 -9.88 -5.26 19.85
C ALA A 212 -11.06 -6.00 20.49
N GLU A 213 -11.17 -6.00 21.82
CA GLU A 213 -12.24 -6.70 22.56
C GLU A 213 -13.49 -5.84 22.73
N ASP A 214 -13.31 -4.57 23.09
CA ASP A 214 -14.41 -3.69 23.52
C ASP A 214 -14.40 -2.31 22.83
N GLY A 215 -13.43 -2.03 21.97
CA GLY A 215 -13.35 -0.76 21.23
C GLY A 215 -12.92 0.44 22.09
N ASN A 216 -12.46 0.23 23.33
CA ASN A 216 -11.98 1.30 24.19
C ASN A 216 -10.58 1.80 23.78
N ILE A 217 -10.35 3.11 23.90
CA ILE A 217 -9.01 3.70 23.70
C ILE A 217 -8.09 3.21 24.83
N LEU A 218 -6.99 2.59 24.45
CA LEU A 218 -5.93 2.17 25.38
C LEU A 218 -4.88 3.27 25.55
N TRP A 219 -4.57 4.01 24.47
CA TRP A 219 -3.62 5.13 24.46
C TRP A 219 -3.80 6.02 23.21
N GLN A 220 -3.36 7.28 23.27
CA GLN A 220 -3.41 8.23 22.15
C GLN A 220 -2.26 9.26 22.18
N ASN A 221 -1.82 9.74 21.01
CA ASN A 221 -0.89 10.85 20.82
C ASN A 221 -1.45 11.81 19.75
N THR A 222 -1.52 13.11 20.03
CA THR A 222 -2.13 14.14 19.15
C THR A 222 -1.13 15.14 18.55
N GLU A 223 0.17 14.99 18.86
CA GLU A 223 1.19 15.92 18.36
C GLU A 223 1.58 15.66 16.89
N TRP A 224 1.13 14.55 16.31
CA TRP A 224 1.46 14.12 14.95
C TRP A 224 0.53 14.74 13.88
N LYS A 225 1.10 15.35 12.82
CA LYS A 225 0.37 16.00 11.70
C LYS A 225 0.91 15.55 10.34
N MET A 226 0.02 15.23 9.38
CA MET A 226 0.35 14.82 8.01
C MET A 226 -0.47 15.62 6.97
N GLY A 227 0.16 16.13 5.91
CA GLY A 227 -0.51 16.84 4.79
C GLY A 227 -0.98 15.89 3.67
N LEU A 228 -2.11 16.19 3.01
CA LEU A 228 -2.67 15.37 1.91
C LEU A 228 -3.32 16.28 0.83
N HIS A 229 -2.94 16.08 -0.44
CA HIS A 229 -3.63 16.65 -1.62
C HIS A 229 -3.60 15.63 -2.78
N PHE A 230 -4.72 15.49 -3.51
CA PHE A 230 -4.85 14.63 -4.71
C PHE A 230 -5.55 15.39 -5.85
N VAL A 231 -5.07 15.21 -7.10
CA VAL A 231 -5.76 15.59 -8.35
C VAL A 231 -5.60 14.43 -9.34
N THR A 232 -6.71 14.00 -9.96
CA THR A 232 -6.75 12.95 -11.00
C THR A 232 -6.94 13.61 -12.38
N LEU A 233 -6.15 13.21 -13.37
CA LEU A 233 -6.45 13.48 -14.80
C LEU A 233 -6.34 12.18 -15.60
N ALA A 234 -7.45 11.72 -16.19
CA ALA A 234 -7.50 10.55 -17.05
C ALA A 234 -7.21 10.93 -18.51
N ILE A 235 -6.22 10.30 -19.15
CA ILE A 235 -5.94 10.50 -20.58
C ILE A 235 -6.43 9.25 -21.34
N LYS A 236 -7.57 9.45 -22.01
CA LYS A 236 -8.42 8.57 -22.85
C LYS A 236 -9.56 7.81 -22.14
N PRO A 237 -10.80 7.87 -22.69
CA PRO A 237 -11.99 7.39 -22.02
C PRO A 237 -12.09 5.85 -22.04
N ALA A 238 -12.28 5.26 -20.86
CA ALA A 238 -12.83 3.90 -20.77
C ALA A 238 -14.28 3.94 -21.28
N THR A 239 -14.58 3.16 -22.31
CA THR A 239 -15.93 3.02 -22.84
C THR A 239 -16.57 1.80 -22.16
N LEU A 240 -17.67 2.01 -21.44
CA LEU A 240 -18.39 0.92 -20.78
C LEU A 240 -19.05 0.00 -21.84
N LYS A 241 -19.33 -1.27 -21.50
CA LYS A 241 -19.95 -2.27 -22.41
C LYS A 241 -21.30 -1.81 -23.02
N ASN A 242 -21.92 -0.75 -22.50
CA ASN A 242 -23.15 -0.14 -23.01
C ASN A 242 -22.94 1.11 -23.89
N GLY A 243 -21.70 1.45 -24.25
CA GLY A 243 -21.37 2.60 -25.10
C GLY A 243 -21.42 3.97 -24.40
N MET A 244 -21.62 4.02 -23.08
CA MET A 244 -21.57 5.27 -22.31
C MET A 244 -20.13 5.66 -21.98
N ASN A 245 -19.79 6.93 -22.16
CA ASN A 245 -18.54 7.51 -21.70
C ASN A 245 -18.65 7.96 -20.23
N CYS A 246 -17.53 7.98 -19.51
CA CYS A 246 -17.46 8.40 -18.11
C CYS A 246 -17.75 9.89 -17.86
N TRP A 247 -18.13 10.66 -18.88
CA TRP A 247 -18.40 12.10 -18.79
C TRP A 247 -19.89 12.45 -18.69
N ASN A 248 -20.79 11.45 -18.73
CA ASN A 248 -22.24 11.64 -18.63
C ASN A 248 -22.81 11.20 -17.26
N LEU A 249 -22.04 11.35 -16.19
CA LEU A 249 -22.51 11.26 -14.80
C LEU A 249 -22.30 12.59 -14.08
#